data_AF-A0A1M7MM91-F1
#
_entry.id   AF-A0A1M7MM91-F1
#
_cell.length_a   1.000
_cell.length_b   1.000
_cell.length_c   1.000
_cell.angle_alpha   90.00
_cell.angle_beta   90.00
_cell.angle_gamma   90.00
#
_symmetry.space_group_name_H-M   'P 1'
#
loop_
_entity.id
_entity.type
_entity.pdbx_description
1 polymer ?
#
loop_
_entity_poly.entity_id
_entity_poly.type
_entity_poly.pdbx_seq_one_letter_code
_entity_poly.pdbx_strand_id
1 'polypeptide(L)'
;ASLLNFLLKVFLFAVKHFKVDIEPPANLQPSSYKILSPLKDPLPVVEKKDYRKILAEAEAQGKPISPVKRIKPLSVDIDKCPVCGAPADYLYSFGKDPEDFQKLQCKVCKHQWAPSRPAPKKSHPTYRCPFCGYALSKDKTRKNFNCQFIRGSWAFFETDCFCCKANMASSSLSRNCPKLGSFLSL
;
A
#
# COMPACT_ATOMS: atom_id res chain seq x y z
N ALA A 1 49.16 -12.58 20.79
CA ALA A 1 48.71 -13.27 19.55
C ALA A 1 48.32 -14.73 19.79
N SER A 2 49.13 -15.53 20.51
CA SER A 2 48.89 -16.98 20.68
C SER A 2 47.60 -17.35 21.43
N LEU A 3 47.26 -16.64 22.52
CA LEU A 3 46.05 -16.87 23.31
C LEU A 3 44.75 -16.59 22.52
N LEU A 4 44.73 -15.51 21.73
CA LEU A 4 43.57 -15.12 20.93
C LEU A 4 43.26 -16.17 19.84
N ASN A 5 44.31 -16.70 19.21
CA ASN A 5 44.18 -17.76 18.21
C ASN A 5 43.72 -19.09 18.82
N PHE A 6 44.11 -19.38 20.06
CA PHE A 6 43.62 -20.54 20.79
C PHE A 6 42.12 -20.40 21.11
N LEU A 7 41.69 -19.26 21.64
CA LEU A 7 40.28 -18.97 21.92
C LEU A 7 39.43 -19.03 20.64
N LEU A 8 39.94 -18.52 19.53
CA LEU A 8 39.25 -18.55 18.24
C LEU A 8 39.04 -20.00 17.74
N LYS A 9 40.05 -20.87 17.90
CA LYS A 9 39.95 -22.29 17.54
C LYS A 9 38.94 -23.04 18.41
N VAL A 10 38.91 -22.74 19.71
CA VAL A 10 37.92 -23.32 20.64
C VAL A 10 36.51 -22.88 20.28
N PHE A 11 36.31 -21.61 19.92
CA PHE A 11 35.02 -21.10 19.47
C PHE A 11 34.55 -21.77 18.16
N LEU A 12 35.43 -21.88 17.17
CA LEU A 12 35.12 -22.54 15.89
C LEU A 12 34.79 -24.03 16.09
N PHE A 13 35.49 -24.70 17.03
CA PHE A 13 35.21 -26.08 17.42
C PHE A 13 33.84 -26.20 18.08
N ALA A 14 33.51 -25.29 19.00
CA ALA A 14 32.21 -25.27 19.66
C ALA A 14 31.06 -25.05 18.67
N VAL A 15 31.16 -24.08 17.75
CA VAL A 15 30.13 -23.84 16.72
C VAL A 15 29.92 -25.06 15.81
N LYS A 16 30.99 -25.82 15.53
CA LYS A 16 30.89 -27.03 14.69
C LYS A 16 30.25 -28.22 15.41
N HIS A 17 30.45 -28.34 16.72
CA HIS A 17 29.94 -29.45 17.53
C HIS A 17 28.58 -29.19 18.15
N PHE A 18 28.29 -27.95 18.53
CA PHE A 18 26.98 -27.53 19.00
C PHE A 18 26.13 -27.13 17.81
N LYS A 19 25.58 -28.14 17.12
CA LYS A 19 24.35 -27.93 16.35
C LYS A 19 23.24 -27.65 17.36
N VAL A 20 23.04 -26.38 17.67
CA VAL A 20 21.86 -25.94 18.41
C VAL A 20 20.72 -25.98 17.41
N ASP A 21 20.10 -27.15 17.28
CA ASP A 21 18.83 -27.28 16.60
C ASP A 21 17.81 -26.59 17.50
N ILE A 22 17.60 -25.28 17.26
CA ILE A 22 16.49 -24.53 17.84
C ILE A 22 15.25 -25.03 17.13
N GLU A 23 14.77 -26.21 17.51
CA GLU A 23 13.45 -26.64 17.11
C GLU A 23 12.44 -25.70 17.79
N PRO A 24 11.56 -25.04 17.02
CA PRO A 24 10.48 -24.30 17.65
C PRO A 24 9.68 -25.29 18.51
N PRO A 25 9.32 -24.94 19.75
CA PRO A 25 8.59 -25.85 20.62
C PRO A 25 7.35 -26.37 19.87
N ALA A 26 7.22 -27.69 19.77
CA ALA A 26 6.21 -28.38 18.95
C ALA A 26 4.76 -28.05 19.33
N ASN A 27 4.54 -27.32 20.42
CA ASN A 27 3.23 -27.00 20.95
C ASN A 27 3.16 -25.53 21.39
N LEU A 28 3.22 -24.61 20.42
CA LEU A 28 2.77 -23.24 20.61
C LEU A 28 1.22 -23.21 20.59
N GLN A 29 0.57 -23.88 21.54
CA GLN A 29 -0.85 -23.67 21.81
C GLN A 29 -0.94 -22.51 22.80
N PRO A 30 -1.42 -21.32 22.39
CA PRO A 30 -1.45 -20.18 23.27
C PRO A 30 -2.51 -20.37 24.34
N SER A 31 -2.06 -20.67 25.57
CA SER A 31 -2.94 -20.95 26.70
C SER A 31 -3.77 -19.74 27.15
N SER A 32 -3.44 -18.52 26.71
CA SER A 32 -4.05 -17.30 27.28
C SER A 32 -4.43 -16.21 26.29
N TYR A 33 -4.06 -16.27 25.00
CA TYR A 33 -4.40 -15.21 24.04
C TYR A 33 -5.32 -15.73 22.94
N LYS A 34 -6.30 -14.89 22.57
CA LYS A 34 -7.21 -15.17 21.47
C LYS A 34 -6.42 -15.13 20.16
N ILE A 35 -6.31 -16.27 19.49
CA ILE A 35 -5.80 -16.35 18.12
C ILE A 35 -6.78 -15.56 17.24
N LEU A 36 -6.25 -14.60 16.47
CA LEU A 36 -7.06 -13.93 15.45
C LEU A 36 -7.32 -14.94 14.34
N SER A 37 -8.59 -15.20 14.04
CA SER A 37 -8.97 -16.03 12.90
C SER A 37 -8.32 -15.49 11.63
N PRO A 38 -7.84 -16.36 10.71
CA PRO A 38 -7.36 -15.92 9.41
C PRO A 38 -8.47 -15.07 8.75
N LEU A 39 -8.08 -13.96 8.13
CA LEU A 39 -9.00 -13.12 7.37
C LEU A 39 -9.65 -14.00 6.28
N LYS A 40 -10.96 -14.23 6.38
CA LYS A 40 -11.71 -15.10 5.47
C LYS A 40 -11.95 -14.44 4.11
N ASP A 41 -11.95 -13.12 4.09
CA ASP A 41 -12.22 -12.34 2.89
C ASP A 41 -10.94 -12.21 2.05
N PRO A 42 -10.97 -12.55 0.74
CA PRO A 42 -9.84 -12.34 -0.13
C PRO A 42 -9.49 -10.85 -0.19
N LEU A 43 -8.20 -10.53 -0.09
CA LEU A 43 -7.74 -9.16 -0.27
C LEU A 43 -8.12 -8.67 -1.66
N PRO A 44 -8.54 -7.40 -1.81
CA PRO A 44 -8.84 -6.83 -3.11
C PRO A 44 -7.58 -6.84 -3.98
N VAL A 45 -7.71 -7.36 -5.20
CA VAL A 45 -6.65 -7.34 -6.19
C VAL A 45 -6.46 -5.90 -6.66
N VAL A 46 -5.29 -5.31 -6.41
CA VAL A 46 -4.95 -3.98 -6.91
C VAL A 46 -4.61 -4.08 -8.39
N GLU A 47 -5.58 -3.79 -9.26
CA GLU A 47 -5.33 -3.81 -10.70
C GLU A 47 -4.40 -2.68 -11.13
N LYS A 48 -3.35 -3.03 -11.89
CA LYS A 48 -2.45 -2.04 -12.49
C LYS A 48 -3.14 -1.43 -13.71
N LYS A 49 -3.20 -0.09 -13.75
CA LYS A 49 -3.72 0.63 -14.92
C LYS A 49 -2.78 0.42 -16.11
N ASP A 50 -3.32 0.07 -17.26
CA ASP A 50 -2.58 -0.05 -18.53
C ASP A 50 -2.98 1.10 -19.45
N TYR A 51 -2.01 1.89 -19.91
CA TYR A 51 -2.26 3.00 -20.81
C TYR A 51 -2.95 2.57 -22.11
N ARG A 52 -2.66 1.37 -22.64
CA ARG A 52 -3.24 0.87 -23.89
C ARG A 52 -4.76 0.71 -23.78
N LYS A 53 -5.22 0.15 -22.66
CA LYS A 53 -6.65 -0.01 -22.38
C LYS A 53 -7.35 1.34 -22.27
N ILE A 54 -6.72 2.30 -21.59
CA ILE A 54 -7.29 3.65 -21.41
C ILE A 54 -7.38 4.38 -22.76
N LEU A 55 -6.40 4.22 -23.64
CA LEU A 55 -6.45 4.80 -24.99
C LEU A 55 -7.59 4.19 -25.82
N ALA A 56 -7.71 2.87 -25.83
CA ALA A 56 -8.79 2.17 -26.54
C ALA A 56 -10.19 2.57 -26.02
N GLU A 57 -10.35 2.70 -24.71
CA GLU A 57 -11.61 3.15 -24.10
C GLU A 57 -11.94 4.61 -24.48
N ALA A 58 -10.93 5.49 -24.50
CA ALA A 58 -11.12 6.89 -24.88
C ALA A 58 -11.49 7.06 -26.37
N GLU A 59 -10.94 6.20 -27.25
CA GLU A 59 -11.32 6.13 -28.66
C GLU A 59 -12.76 5.65 -28.82
N ALA A 60 -13.18 4.61 -28.09
CA ALA A 60 -14.57 4.11 -28.11
C ALA A 60 -15.58 5.17 -27.60
N GLN A 61 -15.17 6.03 -26.67
CA GLN A 61 -15.97 7.15 -26.17
C GLN A 61 -15.96 8.38 -27.09
N GLY A 62 -15.27 8.33 -28.23
CA GLY A 62 -15.18 9.44 -29.19
C GLY A 62 -14.31 10.62 -28.73
N LYS A 63 -13.46 10.43 -27.71
CA LYS A 63 -12.53 11.44 -27.19
C LYS A 63 -11.09 10.93 -27.23
N PRO A 64 -10.49 10.77 -28.43
CA PRO A 64 -9.16 10.22 -28.58
C PRO A 64 -8.11 11.10 -27.85
N ILE A 65 -7.25 10.46 -27.07
CA ILE A 65 -6.18 11.14 -26.33
C ILE A 65 -4.95 11.21 -27.24
N SER A 66 -4.72 12.39 -27.83
CA SER A 66 -3.51 12.64 -28.63
C SER A 66 -2.25 12.80 -27.76
N PRO A 67 -1.06 12.47 -28.28
CA PRO A 67 0.22 12.81 -27.65
C PRO A 67 0.38 14.32 -27.40
N VAL A 68 1.28 14.68 -26.48
CA VAL A 68 1.58 16.08 -26.16
C VAL A 68 2.48 16.66 -27.26
N LYS A 69 2.01 17.72 -27.93
CA LYS A 69 2.85 18.50 -28.85
C LYS A 69 3.79 19.38 -28.03
N ARG A 70 5.07 19.00 -27.96
CA ARG A 70 6.08 19.75 -27.21
C ARG A 70 6.77 20.78 -28.08
N ILE A 71 6.80 22.02 -27.59
CA ILE A 71 7.63 23.09 -28.16
C ILE A 71 9.00 23.11 -27.47
N LYS A 72 9.05 22.79 -26.17
CA LYS A 72 10.26 22.74 -25.36
C LYS A 72 10.53 21.31 -24.88
N PRO A 73 11.79 20.87 -24.81
CA PRO A 73 12.14 19.58 -24.22
C PRO A 73 11.80 19.55 -22.73
N LEU A 74 11.62 18.35 -22.18
CA LEU A 74 11.46 18.18 -20.73
C LEU A 74 12.77 18.52 -20.02
N SER A 75 12.68 19.18 -18.87
CA SER A 75 13.84 19.47 -18.01
C SER A 75 14.33 18.24 -17.24
N VAL A 76 13.55 17.16 -17.22
CA VAL A 76 13.85 15.92 -16.49
C VAL A 76 13.73 14.75 -17.44
N ASP A 77 14.70 13.84 -17.37
CA ASP A 77 14.72 12.61 -18.15
C ASP A 77 13.77 11.57 -17.53
N ILE A 78 12.66 11.28 -18.21
CA ILE A 78 11.71 10.23 -17.83
C ILE A 78 11.13 9.57 -19.06
N ASP A 79 11.23 8.24 -19.10
CA ASP A 79 10.69 7.43 -20.18
C ASP A 79 9.19 7.12 -20.05
N LYS A 80 8.70 6.88 -18.82
CA LYS A 80 7.36 6.29 -18.59
C LYS A 80 6.64 6.84 -17.35
N CYS A 81 5.31 6.84 -17.41
CA CYS A 81 4.46 7.13 -16.25
C CYS A 81 4.53 6.00 -15.21
N PRO A 82 4.73 6.30 -13.91
CA PRO A 82 4.83 5.26 -12.87
C PRO A 82 3.51 4.51 -12.60
N VAL A 83 2.36 5.10 -12.95
CA VAL A 83 1.05 4.50 -12.68
C VAL A 83 0.55 3.64 -13.83
N CYS A 84 0.52 4.21 -15.05
CA CYS A 84 -0.05 3.55 -16.22
C CYS A 84 0.98 3.03 -17.24
N GLY A 85 2.26 3.37 -17.08
CA GLY A 85 3.30 2.99 -18.04
C GLY A 85 3.27 3.74 -19.38
N ALA A 86 2.47 4.79 -19.52
CA ALA A 86 2.43 5.61 -20.73
C ALA A 86 3.82 6.19 -21.06
N PRO A 87 4.24 6.23 -22.33
CA PRO A 87 5.55 6.73 -22.71
C PRO A 87 5.65 8.24 -22.52
N ALA A 88 6.88 8.75 -22.58
CA ALA A 88 7.22 10.16 -22.44
C ALA A 88 6.31 11.06 -23.29
N ASP A 89 5.91 10.66 -24.50
CA ASP A 89 5.08 11.47 -25.40
C ASP A 89 3.71 11.89 -24.83
N TYR A 90 3.20 11.18 -23.83
CA TYR A 90 1.95 11.51 -23.15
C TYR A 90 2.15 12.31 -21.85
N LEU A 91 3.38 12.69 -21.52
CA LEU A 91 3.72 13.43 -20.31
C LEU A 91 3.75 14.94 -20.58
N TYR A 92 2.91 15.69 -19.91
CA TYR A 92 2.84 17.15 -20.03
C TYR A 92 3.56 17.82 -18.85
N SER A 93 4.28 18.91 -19.09
CA SER A 93 4.86 19.74 -18.02
C SER A 93 3.76 20.63 -17.42
N PHE A 94 3.28 20.28 -16.23
CA PHE A 94 2.15 21.00 -15.64
C PHE A 94 2.54 22.34 -15.00
N GLY A 95 3.75 22.41 -14.45
CA GLY A 95 4.28 23.62 -13.80
C GLY A 95 5.43 23.29 -12.87
N LYS A 96 5.84 24.24 -12.05
CA LYS A 96 6.85 24.03 -11.02
C LYS A 96 6.24 24.06 -9.62
N ASP A 97 6.83 23.29 -8.72
CA ASP A 97 6.58 23.39 -7.29
C ASP A 97 7.17 24.68 -6.68
N PRO A 98 6.73 25.11 -5.49
CA PRO A 98 7.34 26.23 -4.77
C PRO A 98 8.83 26.02 -4.47
N GLU A 99 9.27 24.76 -4.43
CA GLU A 99 10.66 24.34 -4.28
C GLU A 99 11.40 24.23 -5.65
N ASP A 100 10.86 24.86 -6.71
CA ASP A 100 11.35 24.89 -8.11
C ASP A 100 11.42 23.54 -8.86
N PHE A 101 10.91 22.45 -8.29
CA PHE A 101 10.85 21.14 -8.97
C PHE A 101 9.80 21.10 -10.09
N GLN A 102 10.16 20.55 -11.25
CA GLN A 102 9.24 20.38 -12.37
C GLN A 102 8.19 19.30 -12.06
N LYS A 103 6.91 19.69 -12.07
CA LYS A 103 5.76 18.78 -12.02
C LYS A 103 5.39 18.30 -13.42
N LEU A 104 5.13 17.00 -13.52
CA LEU A 104 4.65 16.33 -14.72
C LEU A 104 3.24 15.80 -14.50
N GLN A 105 2.44 15.82 -15.55
CA GLN A 105 1.11 15.23 -15.57
C GLN A 105 0.98 14.27 -16.76
N CYS A 106 0.55 13.04 -16.50
CA CYS A 106 0.22 12.10 -17.57
C CYS A 106 -1.14 12.43 -18.18
N LYS A 107 -1.23 12.62 -19.50
CA LYS A 107 -2.48 12.90 -20.20
C LYS A 107 -3.45 11.71 -20.21
N VAL A 108 -2.93 10.48 -20.12
CA VAL A 108 -3.72 9.23 -20.13
C VAL A 108 -4.41 9.00 -18.79
N CYS A 109 -3.65 8.90 -17.70
CA CYS A 109 -4.19 8.56 -16.37
C CYS A 109 -4.42 9.78 -15.45
N LYS A 110 -4.09 10.99 -15.90
CA LYS A 110 -4.15 12.25 -15.14
C LYS A 110 -3.30 12.29 -13.87
N HIS A 111 -2.44 11.29 -13.65
CA HIS A 111 -1.52 11.26 -12.51
C HIS A 111 -0.50 12.41 -12.60
N GLN A 112 -0.33 13.11 -11.49
CA GLN A 112 0.64 14.19 -11.34
C GLN A 112 1.73 13.78 -10.37
N TRP A 113 2.99 14.02 -10.73
CA TRP A 113 4.14 13.78 -9.85
C TRP A 113 5.30 14.73 -10.18
N ALA A 114 6.22 14.86 -9.24
CA ALA A 114 7.46 15.61 -9.41
C ALA A 114 8.64 14.63 -9.29
N PRO A 115 9.30 14.23 -10.40
CA PRO A 115 10.37 13.22 -10.41
C PRO A 115 11.62 13.65 -9.64
N SER A 116 12.00 14.91 -9.77
CA SER A 116 13.20 15.46 -9.13
C SER A 116 12.98 15.80 -7.66
N ARG A 117 11.73 15.74 -7.18
CA ARG A 117 11.43 16.07 -5.80
C ARG A 117 11.89 14.91 -4.91
N PRO A 118 12.79 15.15 -3.93
CA PRO A 118 13.17 14.11 -2.99
C PRO A 118 11.92 13.65 -2.24
N ALA A 119 11.76 12.33 -2.10
CA ALA A 119 10.67 11.79 -1.29
C ALA A 119 10.78 12.36 0.13
N PRO A 120 9.71 12.96 0.69
CA PRO A 120 9.78 13.47 2.05
C PRO A 120 10.16 12.33 2.98
N LYS A 121 11.11 12.58 3.90
CA LYS A 121 11.47 11.63 4.95
C LYS A 121 10.22 11.40 5.81
N LYS A 122 9.43 10.38 5.46
CA LYS A 122 8.28 9.99 6.26
C LYS A 122 8.82 9.39 7.54
N SER A 123 8.69 10.10 8.66
CA SER A 123 9.08 9.59 9.98
C SER A 123 8.34 8.30 10.33
N HIS A 124 7.13 8.11 9.76
CA HIS A 124 6.30 6.93 9.98
C HIS A 124 5.59 6.48 8.69
N PRO A 125 5.46 5.15 8.46
CA PRO A 125 4.65 4.63 7.37
C PRO A 125 3.17 4.97 7.59
N THR A 126 2.49 5.44 6.54
CA THR A 126 1.05 5.63 6.54
C THR A 126 0.39 4.30 6.19
N TYR A 127 -0.29 3.68 7.16
CA TYR A 127 -1.09 2.49 6.91
C TYR A 127 -2.39 2.89 6.20
N ARG A 128 -2.81 2.11 5.21
CA ARG A 128 -4.08 2.28 4.50
C ARG A 128 -4.88 1.00 4.55
N CYS A 129 -6.20 1.13 4.64
CA CYS A 129 -7.09 -0.03 4.56
C CYS A 129 -7.00 -0.66 3.16
N PRO A 130 -6.80 -1.98 3.03
CA PRO A 130 -6.74 -2.62 1.72
C PRO A 130 -8.08 -2.53 0.97
N PHE A 131 -9.21 -2.52 1.67
CA PHE A 131 -10.55 -2.50 1.08
C PHE A 131 -10.98 -1.12 0.57
N CYS A 132 -10.80 -0.07 1.37
CA CYS A 132 -11.29 1.27 1.04
C CYS A 132 -10.20 2.29 0.73
N GLY A 133 -8.91 1.95 0.94
CA GLY A 133 -7.77 2.83 0.66
C GLY A 133 -7.63 4.04 1.60
N TYR A 134 -8.53 4.20 2.58
CA TYR A 134 -8.45 5.28 3.56
C TYR A 134 -7.26 5.11 4.51
N ALA A 135 -6.70 6.25 4.93
CA ALA A 135 -5.58 6.28 5.87
C ALA A 135 -6.04 5.84 7.27
N LEU A 136 -5.31 4.88 7.83
CA LEU A 136 -5.55 4.34 9.14
C LEU A 136 -4.85 5.21 10.20
N SER A 137 -5.61 5.58 11.22
CA SER A 137 -5.15 6.29 12.40
C SER A 137 -4.87 5.33 13.54
N LYS A 138 -3.81 5.57 14.31
CA LYS A 138 -3.54 4.78 15.52
C LYS A 138 -4.61 5.07 16.57
N ASP A 139 -5.22 4.01 17.12
CA ASP A 139 -6.12 4.08 18.27
C ASP A 139 -5.36 3.71 19.54
N LYS A 140 -5.03 2.42 19.68
CA LYS A 140 -4.45 1.84 20.89
C LYS A 140 -3.19 1.05 20.56
N THR A 141 -2.17 1.22 21.39
CA THR A 141 -0.94 0.42 21.36
C THR A 141 -1.06 -0.70 22.38
N ARG A 142 -0.88 -1.96 21.97
CA ARG A 142 -0.74 -3.12 22.87
C ARG A 142 0.70 -3.60 22.83
N LYS A 143 1.10 -4.46 23.79
CA LYS A 143 2.47 -4.98 23.90
C LYS A 143 2.98 -5.64 22.61
N ASN A 144 2.09 -6.32 21.88
CA ASN A 144 2.47 -7.13 20.70
C ASN A 144 2.01 -6.54 19.37
N PHE A 145 1.01 -5.64 19.37
CA PHE A 145 0.46 -5.08 18.14
C PHE A 145 -0.19 -3.72 18.39
N ASN A 146 -0.32 -2.94 17.31
CA ASN A 146 -1.04 -1.67 17.34
C ASN A 146 -2.42 -1.86 16.71
N CYS A 147 -3.45 -1.27 17.30
CA CYS A 147 -4.78 -1.15 16.70
C CYS A 147 -4.85 0.15 15.89
N GLN A 148 -5.37 0.07 14.66
CA GLN A 148 -5.66 1.25 13.86
C GLN A 148 -7.12 1.27 13.39
N PHE A 149 -7.64 2.46 13.13
CA PHE A 149 -9.02 2.70 12.70
C PHE A 149 -9.08 3.75 11.58
N ILE A 150 -10.16 3.76 10.80
CA ILE A 150 -10.39 4.77 9.77
C ILE A 150 -11.09 5.97 10.41
N ARG A 151 -10.53 7.17 10.26
CA ARG A 151 -11.19 8.41 10.71
C ARG A 151 -12.16 8.90 9.63
N GLY A 152 -13.43 9.14 10.00
CA GLY A 152 -14.39 9.88 9.17
C GLY A 152 -15.27 9.06 8.22
N SER A 153 -15.46 7.76 8.45
CA SER A 153 -16.51 7.02 7.74
C SER A 153 -17.14 5.98 8.67
N TRP A 154 -18.47 6.00 8.77
CA TRP A 154 -19.27 4.96 9.42
C TRP A 154 -19.22 3.69 8.57
N ALA A 155 -18.08 3.00 8.57
CA ALA A 155 -17.93 1.71 7.92
C ALA A 155 -18.35 0.63 8.91
N PHE A 156 -19.60 0.18 8.81
CA PHE A 156 -20.06 -1.06 9.43
C PHE A 156 -19.58 -2.23 8.56
N PHE A 157 -18.48 -2.88 8.96
CA PHE A 157 -18.15 -4.21 8.47
C PHE A 157 -18.44 -5.19 9.60
N GLU A 158 -19.43 -6.06 9.38
CA GLU A 158 -19.72 -7.20 10.25
C GLU A 158 -18.78 -8.35 9.89
N THR A 159 -17.48 -8.15 10.06
CA THR A 159 -16.51 -9.24 10.10
C THR A 159 -15.38 -8.90 11.08
N ASP A 160 -14.98 -9.91 11.84
CA ASP A 160 -14.12 -9.83 13.01
C ASP A 160 -12.85 -8.98 12.81
N CYS A 161 -12.79 -7.87 13.56
CA CYS A 161 -11.58 -7.18 14.02
C CYS A 161 -10.53 -6.71 12.98
N PHE A 162 -10.70 -5.47 12.49
CA PHE A 162 -9.75 -4.39 12.82
C PHE A 162 -10.43 -3.47 13.85
N CYS A 163 -10.68 -4.05 15.04
CA CYS A 163 -11.45 -3.54 16.18
C CYS A 163 -12.37 -2.31 15.94
N CYS A 164 -13.47 -2.49 15.20
CA CYS A 164 -14.60 -1.57 15.19
C CYS A 164 -15.58 -2.00 16.29
N LYS A 165 -15.59 -1.30 17.43
CA LYS A 165 -16.66 -1.46 18.43
C LYS A 165 -16.93 -0.13 19.11
N ALA A 166 -18.05 0.50 18.73
CA ALA A 166 -18.78 1.40 19.61
C ALA A 166 -20.28 1.35 19.25
N ASN A 167 -21.08 1.19 20.29
CA ASN A 167 -22.53 1.09 20.30
C ASN A 167 -23.23 2.33 19.68
N MET A 168 -24.32 2.04 18.96
CA MET A 168 -25.59 2.79 18.85
C MET A 168 -25.57 4.31 18.60
N ALA A 169 -26.15 4.70 17.44
CA ALA A 169 -27.33 5.57 17.27
C ALA A 169 -27.19 6.58 16.13
N SER A 170 -28.24 6.64 15.30
CA SER A 170 -28.67 7.71 14.37
C SER A 170 -27.98 7.87 13.00
N SER A 171 -28.67 7.34 11.99
CA SER A 171 -29.12 7.99 10.74
C SER A 171 -28.21 9.02 10.05
N SER A 172 -27.62 8.64 8.91
CA SER A 172 -27.85 9.28 7.59
C SER A 172 -26.88 8.76 6.51
N LEU A 173 -27.39 8.69 5.29
CA LEU A 173 -26.90 8.00 4.10
C LEU A 173 -25.70 8.64 3.38
N SER A 174 -25.11 7.85 2.45
CA SER A 174 -24.42 8.24 1.19
C SER A 174 -22.87 8.16 1.21
N ARG A 175 -22.12 7.56 0.28
CA ARG A 175 -22.35 7.10 -1.12
C ARG A 175 -21.21 6.13 -1.53
N ASN A 176 -21.55 5.09 -2.32
CA ASN A 176 -20.70 4.21 -3.15
C ASN A 176 -19.69 3.25 -2.47
N CYS A 177 -20.19 2.09 -2.04
CA CYS A 177 -19.46 0.83 -1.94
C CYS A 177 -20.30 -0.24 -2.68
N PRO A 178 -19.72 -1.18 -3.46
CA PRO A 178 -20.50 -2.17 -4.18
C PRO A 178 -21.28 -3.05 -3.17
N LYS A 179 -22.61 -3.05 -3.28
CA LYS A 179 -23.47 -3.99 -2.56
C LYS A 179 -23.18 -5.39 -3.12
N LEU A 180 -22.54 -6.27 -2.34
CA LEU A 180 -22.62 -7.69 -2.63
C LEU A 180 -24.05 -8.14 -2.33
N GLY A 181 -24.67 -8.73 -3.35
CA GLY A 181 -26.07 -9.13 -3.36
C GLY A 181 -26.40 -10.13 -2.26
N SER A 182 -27.52 -9.85 -1.61
CA SER A 182 -28.34 -10.78 -0.85
C SER A 182 -28.72 -11.99 -1.70
N PHE A 183 -28.30 -13.19 -1.30
CA PHE A 183 -29.03 -14.41 -1.64
C PHE A 183 -29.96 -14.76 -0.49
N LEU A 184 -31.25 -14.67 -0.80
CA LEU A 184 -32.39 -15.11 -0.01
C LEU A 184 -32.29 -16.62 0.23
N SER A 185 -32.48 -17.03 1.49
CA SER A 185 -32.84 -18.40 1.83
C SER A 185 -34.37 -18.54 1.69
N LEU A 186 -34.79 -19.43 0.79
CA LEU A 186 -36.04 -20.19 0.91
C LEU A 186 -35.68 -21.53 1.57
#